data_AF-W9HIZ4-F1
#
_entry.id   AF-W9HIZ4-F1
#
_cell.length_a   1.000
_cell.length_b   1.000
_cell.length_c   1.000
_cell.angle_alpha   90.00
_cell.angle_beta   90.00
_cell.angle_gamma   90.00
#
_symmetry.space_group_name_H-M   'P 1'
#
loop_
_entity.id
_entity.type
_entity.pdbx_description
1 polymer ?
#
loop_
_entity_poly.entity_id
_entity_poly.type
_entity_poly.pdbx_seq_one_letter_code
_entity_poly.pdbx_strand_id
1 'polypeptide(L)' 'MSKHAQSLDMIINTTSSAKVPLAEYIGLSKRDGIFVQLGAPDEALSINAFALIRSRVHLTGSYIGSPKEIREMFELAAA' A
#
# COMPACT_ATOMS: atom_id res chain seq x y z
N MET A 1 17.28 2.56 -3.76
CA MET A 1 16.07 3.19 -3.16
C MET A 1 16.27 4.62 -2.62
N SER A 2 17.50 5.07 -2.32
CA SER A 2 17.75 6.40 -1.72
C SER A 2 17.22 7.62 -2.49
N LYS A 3 17.13 7.55 -3.82
CA LYS A 3 16.64 8.65 -4.67
C LYS A 3 15.17 9.03 -4.42
N HIS A 4 14.35 8.08 -3.95
CA HIS A 4 12.90 8.26 -3.74
C HIS A 4 12.51 8.03 -2.27
N ALA A 5 13.48 8.21 -1.36
CA ALA A 5 13.19 8.10 0.07
C ALA A 5 12.17 9.17 0.47
N GLN A 6 11.11 8.75 1.16
CA GLN A 6 10.04 9.63 1.64
C GLN A 6 9.44 10.56 0.58
N SER A 7 9.27 10.07 -0.66
CA SER A 7 8.72 10.87 -1.76
C SER A 7 7.29 10.51 -2.15
N LEU A 8 6.79 9.34 -1.74
CA LEU A 8 5.48 8.84 -2.16
C LEU A 8 4.41 9.11 -1.11
N ASP A 9 3.28 9.69 -1.51
CA ASP A 9 2.13 9.91 -0.62
C ASP A 9 1.35 8.61 -0.40
N MET A 10 1.29 7.74 -1.42
CA MET A 10 0.60 6.46 -1.37
C MET A 10 1.35 5.38 -2.15
N ILE A 11 1.32 4.15 -1.64
CA ILE A 11 1.81 2.95 -2.32
C ILE A 11 0.67 1.94 -2.40
N ILE A 12 0.36 1.45 -3.60
CA ILE A 12 -0.63 0.39 -3.82
C ILE A 12 0.13 -0.91 -4.13
N ASN A 13 0.05 -1.87 -3.21
CA ASN A 13 0.74 -3.15 -3.35
C ASN A 13 -0.21 -4.25 -3.83
N THR A 14 -0.01 -4.69 -5.08
CA THR A 14 -0.81 -5.73 -5.75
C THR A 14 -0.11 -7.09 -5.81
N THR A 15 1.07 -7.22 -5.21
CA THR A 15 1.85 -8.47 -5.28
C THR A 15 1.20 -9.62 -4.49
N SER A 16 1.17 -10.80 -5.08
CA SER A 16 0.72 -12.04 -4.42
C SER A 16 1.82 -12.77 -3.64
N SER A 17 3.03 -12.19 -3.55
CA SER A 17 4.17 -12.79 -2.84
C SER A 17 4.34 -12.22 -1.43
N ALA A 18 4.61 -13.07 -0.44
CA ALA A 18 4.99 -12.62 0.91
C ALA A 18 6.46 -12.17 1.01
N LYS A 19 7.29 -12.40 -0.03
CA LYS A 19 8.74 -12.12 -0.01
C LYS A 19 9.10 -10.67 -0.34
N VAL A 20 8.15 -9.76 -0.21
CA VAL A 20 8.33 -8.35 -0.58
C VAL A 20 9.05 -7.64 0.56
N PRO A 21 10.13 -6.88 0.29
CA PRO A 21 10.86 -6.12 1.31
C PRO A 21 10.03 -4.91 1.78
N LEU A 22 8.96 -5.15 2.54
CA LEU A 22 7.95 -4.16 2.93
C LEU A 22 8.56 -2.96 3.66
N ALA A 23 9.57 -3.20 4.51
CA ALA A 23 10.26 -2.15 5.23
C ALA A 23 10.99 -1.15 4.30
N GLU A 24 11.53 -1.63 3.17
CA GLU A 24 12.18 -0.76 2.17
C GLU A 24 11.14 0.12 1.46
N TYR A 25 10.00 -0.46 1.08
CA TYR A 25 8.91 0.30 0.46
C TYR A 25 8.24 1.29 1.42
N ILE A 26 8.09 0.93 2.70
CA ILE A 26 7.68 1.88 3.75
C ILE A 26 8.67 3.06 3.83
N GLY A 27 9.97 2.82 3.60
CA GLY A 27 10.99 3.88 3.53
C GLY A 27 10.83 4.85 2.34
N LEU A 28 10.09 4.47 1.30
CA LEU A 28 9.76 5.36 0.18
C LEU A 28 8.57 6.28 0.48
N SER A 29 7.75 5.93 1.48
CA SER A 29 6.55 6.67 1.83
C SER A 29 6.91 7.94 2.63
N LYS A 30 6.25 9.05 2.29
CA LYS A 30 6.27 10.28 3.08
C LYS A 30 5.72 10.01 4.48
N ARG A 31 5.98 10.95 5.40
CA ARG A 31 5.31 10.97 6.70
C ARG A 31 3.81 11.05 6.49
N ASP A 32 3.06 10.26 7.24
CA ASP A 32 1.60 10.11 7.13
C ASP A 32 1.13 9.55 5.77
N GLY A 33 2.05 8.95 5.00
CA GLY A 33 1.74 8.26 3.77
C GLY A 33 0.95 6.98 3.99
N ILE A 34 0.28 6.50 2.93
CA ILE A 34 -0.61 5.34 2.98
C ILE A 34 -0.04 4.18 2.15
N PHE A 35 0.21 3.05 2.79
CA PHE A 35 0.51 1.79 2.15
C PHE A 35 -0.75 0.93 2.10
N VAL A 36 -1.23 0.63 0.89
CA VAL A 36 -2.43 -0.16 0.65
C VAL A 36 -2.03 -1.57 0.21
N GLN A 37 -2.30 -2.57 1.04
CA GLN A 37 -2.11 -3.98 0.72
C GLN A 37 -3.37 -4.53 0.03
N LEU A 38 -3.28 -4.80 -1.26
CA LEU A 38 -4.34 -5.45 -2.05
C LEU A 38 -4.02 -6.92 -2.32
N GLY A 39 -2.73 -7.23 -2.51
CA GLY A 39 -2.29 -8.59 -2.73
C GLY A 39 -2.49 -9.48 -1.49
N ALA A 40 -3.00 -10.69 -1.70
CA ALA A 40 -3.25 -11.66 -0.64
C ALA A 40 -2.33 -12.87 -0.83
N PRO A 41 -1.11 -12.86 -0.26
CA PRO A 41 -0.24 -14.03 -0.28
C PRO A 41 -0.79 -15.13 0.64
N ASP A 42 -0.53 -16.39 0.29
CA ASP A 42 -0.88 -17.56 1.13
C ASP A 42 -0.03 -17.62 2.41
N GLU A 43 1.19 -17.10 2.35
CA GLU A 43 2.11 -17.00 3.47
C GLU A 43 1.84 -15.74 4.32
N ALA A 44 2.12 -15.82 5.63
CA ALA A 44 1.93 -14.69 6.55
C ALA A 44 2.81 -13.49 6.16
N LEU A 45 2.20 -12.30 6.14
CA LEU A 45 2.91 -11.06 5.85
C LEU A 45 3.76 -10.62 7.05
N SER A 46 5.07 -10.53 6.87
CA SER A 46 5.98 -10.01 7.89
C SER A 46 6.03 -8.48 7.83
N ILE A 47 5.62 -7.84 8.93
CA ILE A 47 5.60 -6.38 9.05
C ILE A 47 6.61 -5.94 10.11
N ASN A 48 7.55 -5.08 9.71
CA ASN A 48 8.50 -4.50 10.65
C ASN A 48 7.85 -3.31 11.39
N ALA A 49 7.52 -3.52 12.67
CA ALA A 49 6.89 -2.50 13.51
C ALA A 49 7.75 -1.23 13.65
N PHE A 50 9.08 -1.36 13.74
CA PHE A 50 9.97 -0.21 13.84
C PHE A 50 9.97 0.64 12.56
N ALA A 51 9.89 0.01 11.38
CA ALA A 51 9.77 0.72 10.11
C ALA A 51 8.46 1.55 10.06
N LEU A 52 7.34 0.98 10.50
CA LEU A 52 6.06 1.70 10.58
C LEU A 52 6.11 2.87 11.57
N ILE A 53 6.65 2.65 12.78
CA ILE A 53 6.74 3.67 13.83
C ILE A 53 7.66 4.81 13.40
N ARG A 54 8.84 4.47 12.85
CA ARG A 54 9.85 5.45 12.43
C ARG A 54 9.35 6.31 11.27
N SER A 55 8.74 5.70 10.25
CA SER A 55 8.26 6.43 9.07
C SER A 55 6.90 7.09 9.28
N ARG A 56 6.16 6.71 10.33
CA ARG A 56 4.77 7.13 10.59
C ARG A 56 3.92 6.94 9.33
N VAL A 57 3.76 5.68 8.94
CA VAL A 57 3.03 5.28 7.72
C VAL A 57 1.80 4.47 8.12
N HIS A 58 0.69 4.71 7.43
CA HIS A 58 -0.53 3.93 7.58
C HIS A 58 -0.46 2.68 6.71
N LEU A 59 -0.67 1.51 7.30
CA LEU A 59 -0.84 0.26 6.56
C LEU A 59 -2.32 -0.13 6.59
N THR A 60 -2.94 -0.24 5.41
CA THR A 60 -4.36 -0.57 5.25
C THR A 60 -4.54 -1.63 4.16
N GLY A 61 -5.74 -2.20 4.08
CA GLY A 61 -6.14 -3.11 3.02
C GLY A 61 -7.47 -2.73 2.40
N SER A 62 -7.72 -3.24 1.20
CA SER A 62 -9.02 -3.18 0.53
C SER A 62 -9.17 -4.42 -0.35
N TYR A 63 -10.38 -4.96 -0.42
CA TYR A 63 -10.65 -6.17 -1.20
C TYR A 63 -11.51 -5.86 -2.42
N ILE A 64 -12.62 -5.16 -2.21
CA ILE A 64 -13.57 -4.79 -3.26
C ILE A 64 -14.30 -3.50 -2.84
N GLY A 65 -14.72 -2.70 -3.81
CA GLY A 65 -15.59 -1.56 -3.58
C GLY A 65 -17.07 -1.95 -3.43
N SER A 66 -17.85 -1.09 -2.81
CA SER A 66 -19.31 -1.19 -2.76
C SER A 66 -19.92 -1.08 -4.16
N PRO A 67 -21.16 -1.55 -4.38
CA PRO A 67 -21.84 -1.39 -5.66
C PRO A 67 -21.98 0.07 -6.12
N LYS A 68 -21.94 1.03 -5.19
CA LYS A 68 -21.95 2.46 -5.52
C LYS A 68 -20.58 2.88 -6.07
N GLU A 69 -19.50 2.59 -5.36
CA GLU A 69 -18.12 2.90 -5.79
C GLU A 69 -17.76 2.22 -7.11
N ILE A 70 -18.26 1.00 -7.36
CA ILE A 70 -18.05 0.30 -8.64
C ILE A 70 -18.73 1.06 -9.79
N ARG A 71 -19.93 1.62 -9.58
CA ARG A 71 -20.60 2.45 -10.61
C ARG A 71 -19.85 3.74 -10.85
N GLU A 72 -19.44 4.43 -9.79
CA GLU A 72 -18.62 5.66 -9.88
C GLU A 72 -17.29 5.40 -10.61
N MET A 73 -16.66 4.23 -10.38
CA MET A 73 -15.47 3.81 -11.11
C MET A 73 -15.75 3.60 -12.61
N PHE A 74 -16.86 2.94 -12.97
CA PHE A 74 -17.23 2.78 -14.37
C PHE A 74 -17.58 4.11 -15.04
N GLU A 75 -18.25 5.03 -14.34
CA GLU A 75 -18.54 6.38 -14.82
C GLU A 75 -17.25 7.16 -15.06
N LEU A 76 -16.27 7.08 -14.17
CA LEU A 76 -14.94 7.70 -14.35
C LEU A 76 -14.18 7.09 -15.53
N ALA A 77 -14.22 5.77 -15.70
CA ALA A 77 -13.48 5.07 -16.75
C ALA A 77 -14.06 5.30 -18.16
N ALA A 78 -15.34 5.63 -18.25
CA ALA A 78 -16.03 5.92 -19.52
C ALA A 78 -15.94 7.40 -19.94
N ALA A 79 -15.51 8.29 -19.04
CA ALA A 79 -15.31 9.72 -19.29
C ALA A 79 -13.99 10.01 -20.02
#